data_AF-G2SME1-F1
#
_entry.id   AF-G2SME1-F1
#
_cell.length_a   1.000
_cell.length_b   1.000
_cell.length_c   1.000
_cell.angle_alpha   90.00
_cell.angle_beta   90.00
_cell.angle_gamma   90.00
#
_symmetry.space_group_name_H-M   'P 1'
#
loop_
_entity.id
_entity.type
_entity.pdbx_description
1 polymer ?
#
loop_
_entity_poly.entity_id
_entity_poly.type
_entity_poly.pdbx_seq_one_letter_code
_entity_poly.pdbx_strand_id
1 'polypeptide(L)'
;MKDRKTTFDERLEIIEQLIRHDVDYKWAAEHYNVSYSQVYGWYRKYTESDNNPESLRDRRGKDKPESELTEMDRLKRENKLLEARLHQQEMEIAFAKKISRNKQQGGEKGIRQKTIRELNEEYGWSISELCRTVGITRDAHYKWLKRGTSKHQLEKH
;
A
#
# COMPACT_ATOMS: atom_id res chain seq x y z
N MET A 1 -15.43 6.19 -24.57
CA MET A 1 -16.05 5.36 -23.50
C MET A 1 -16.69 6.30 -22.50
N LYS A 2 -17.85 5.94 -21.93
CA LYS A 2 -18.54 6.78 -20.96
C LYS A 2 -17.77 6.66 -19.63
N ASP A 3 -17.19 7.76 -19.15
CA ASP A 3 -16.43 7.75 -17.90
C ASP A 3 -17.34 7.29 -16.75
N ARG A 4 -16.88 6.30 -15.98
CA ARG A 4 -17.58 5.85 -14.77
C ARG A 4 -17.70 7.03 -13.82
N LYS A 5 -18.91 7.28 -13.33
CA LYS A 5 -19.11 8.28 -12.27
C LYS A 5 -18.59 7.70 -10.96
N THR A 6 -17.66 8.41 -10.32
CA THR A 6 -17.14 8.07 -8.98
C THR A 6 -17.57 9.12 -7.97
N THR A 7 -17.88 8.67 -6.75
CA THR A 7 -18.20 9.57 -5.63
C THR A 7 -16.92 10.11 -4.96
N PHE A 8 -17.06 11.10 -4.08
CA PHE A 8 -15.93 11.61 -3.31
C PHE A 8 -15.36 10.55 -2.35
N ASP A 9 -16.22 9.88 -1.59
CA ASP A 9 -15.79 8.85 -0.63
C ASP A 9 -15.13 7.66 -1.35
N GLU A 10 -15.62 7.30 -2.54
CA GLU A 10 -14.98 6.28 -3.37
C GLU A 10 -13.59 6.70 -3.85
N ARG A 11 -13.40 7.96 -4.26
CA ARG A 11 -12.07 8.47 -4.62
C ARG A 11 -11.13 8.45 -3.41
N LEU A 12 -11.62 8.77 -2.22
CA LEU A 12 -10.83 8.67 -0.98
C LEU A 12 -10.39 7.25 -0.69
N GLU A 13 -11.29 6.28 -0.80
CA GLU A 13 -10.98 4.87 -0.63
C GLU A 13 -9.93 4.41 -1.65
N ILE A 14 -10.06 4.83 -2.91
CA ILE A 14 -9.09 4.52 -3.96
C ILE A 14 -7.71 5.09 -3.61
N ILE A 15 -7.62 6.35 -3.15
CA ILE A 15 -6.34 6.95 -2.76
C ILE A 15 -5.74 6.29 -1.53
N GLU A 16 -6.56 5.95 -0.54
CA GLU A 16 -6.13 5.20 0.65
C GLU A 16 -5.53 3.84 0.27
N GLN A 17 -6.24 3.05 -0.54
CA GLN A 17 -5.72 1.76 -1.00
C GLN A 17 -4.52 1.93 -1.93
N LEU A 18 -4.50 2.94 -2.78
CA LEU A 18 -3.34 3.25 -3.62
C LEU A 18 -2.08 3.48 -2.76
N ILE A 19 -2.19 4.24 -1.67
CA ILE A 19 -1.08 4.46 -0.72
C ILE A 19 -0.65 3.14 -0.06
N ARG A 20 -1.60 2.33 0.42
CA ARG A 20 -1.31 1.01 1.02
C ARG A 20 -0.68 0.02 0.04
N HIS A 21 -0.89 0.23 -1.25
CA HIS A 21 -0.39 -0.61 -2.32
C HIS A 21 0.85 -0.01 -3.01
N ASP A 22 1.62 0.81 -2.29
CA ASP A 22 2.88 1.39 -2.78
C ASP A 22 2.70 2.20 -4.08
N VAL A 23 1.58 2.90 -4.16
CA VAL A 23 1.19 3.74 -5.30
C VAL A 23 1.12 2.96 -6.61
N ASP A 24 0.67 1.70 -6.55
CA ASP A 24 0.39 0.88 -7.74
C ASP A 24 -0.90 1.34 -8.45
N TYR A 25 -0.74 2.31 -9.35
CA TYR A 25 -1.83 2.86 -10.16
C TYR A 25 -2.52 1.80 -11.03
N LYS A 26 -1.76 0.80 -11.51
CA LYS A 26 -2.31 -0.25 -12.37
C LYS A 26 -3.24 -1.14 -11.56
N TRP A 27 -2.78 -1.59 -10.38
CA TRP A 27 -3.62 -2.35 -9.46
C TRP A 27 -4.88 -1.58 -9.08
N ALA A 28 -4.76 -0.30 -8.71
CA ALA A 28 -5.91 0.51 -8.32
C ALA A 28 -6.92 0.70 -9.47
N ALA A 29 -6.43 0.95 -10.69
CA ALA A 29 -7.28 1.10 -11.88
C ALA A 29 -8.06 -0.19 -12.20
N GLU A 30 -7.39 -1.34 -12.16
CA GLU A 30 -8.00 -2.65 -12.40
C GLU A 30 -8.98 -3.02 -11.27
N HIS A 31 -8.58 -2.83 -10.01
CA HIS A 31 -9.37 -3.22 -8.83
C HIS A 31 -10.68 -2.43 -8.71
N TYR A 32 -10.63 -1.13 -8.98
CA TYR A 32 -11.78 -0.23 -8.85
C TYR A 32 -12.52 0.04 -10.17
N ASN A 33 -12.10 -0.61 -11.25
CA ASN A 33 -12.65 -0.44 -12.59
C ASN A 33 -12.77 1.05 -12.98
N VAL A 34 -11.67 1.77 -12.84
CA VAL A 34 -11.50 3.18 -13.22
C VAL A 34 -10.29 3.30 -14.13
N SER A 35 -10.20 4.39 -14.90
CA SER A 35 -9.03 4.54 -15.78
C SER A 35 -7.78 4.85 -14.97
N TYR A 36 -6.63 4.37 -15.46
CA TYR A 36 -5.31 4.75 -14.92
C TYR A 36 -5.15 6.28 -14.83
N SER A 37 -5.59 6.99 -15.87
CA SER A 37 -5.50 8.45 -15.92
C SER A 37 -6.35 9.15 -14.84
N GLN A 38 -7.49 8.56 -14.45
CA GLN A 38 -8.31 9.07 -13.35
C GLN A 38 -7.60 8.91 -12.01
N VAL A 39 -7.12 7.70 -11.69
CA VAL A 39 -6.40 7.42 -10.44
C VAL A 39 -5.18 8.32 -10.31
N TYR A 40 -4.38 8.39 -11.37
CA TYR A 40 -3.20 9.24 -11.40
C TYR A 40 -3.54 10.73 -11.23
N GLY A 41 -4.60 11.22 -11.89
CA GLY A 41 -5.06 12.59 -11.75
C GLY A 41 -5.56 12.92 -10.34
N TRP A 42 -6.26 11.98 -9.68
CA TRP A 42 -6.71 12.11 -8.30
C TRP A 42 -5.52 12.14 -7.34
N TYR A 43 -4.61 11.17 -7.45
CA TYR A 43 -3.44 11.09 -6.57
C TYR A 43 -2.54 12.33 -6.70
N ARG A 44 -2.30 12.79 -7.94
CA ARG A 44 -1.54 14.02 -8.17
C ARG A 44 -2.18 15.21 -7.47
N LYS A 45 -3.48 15.45 -7.68
CA LYS A 45 -4.21 16.56 -7.04
C LYS A 45 -4.12 16.49 -5.52
N TYR A 46 -4.29 15.29 -4.98
CA TYR A 46 -4.14 15.03 -3.54
C TYR A 46 -2.76 15.45 -3.05
N THR A 47 -1.68 14.97 -3.69
CA THR A 47 -0.31 15.29 -3.28
C THR A 47 0.08 16.75 -3.48
N GLU A 48 -0.37 17.41 -4.56
CA GLU A 48 -0.10 18.83 -4.84
C GLU A 48 -0.85 19.75 -3.85
N SER A 49 -1.92 19.26 -3.23
CA SER A 49 -2.72 19.99 -2.24
C SER A 49 -2.25 19.79 -0.80
N ASP A 50 -0.97 19.46 -0.60
CA ASP A 50 -0.40 19.09 0.71
C ASP A 50 -1.17 17.93 1.37
N ASN A 51 -1.50 16.91 0.56
CA ASN A 51 -2.24 15.73 1.01
C ASN A 51 -3.63 16.04 1.59
N ASN A 52 -4.25 17.14 1.14
CA ASN A 52 -5.60 17.51 1.55
C ASN A 52 -6.63 16.61 0.84
N PRO A 53 -7.42 15.80 1.58
CA PRO A 53 -8.42 14.90 1.01
C PRO A 53 -9.51 15.66 0.22
N GLU A 54 -9.83 16.88 0.62
CA GLU A 54 -10.88 17.71 0.01
C GLU A 54 -10.57 18.15 -1.42
N SER A 55 -9.31 18.05 -1.85
CA SER A 55 -8.89 18.30 -3.24
C SER A 55 -9.52 17.32 -4.25
N LEU A 56 -10.03 16.17 -3.77
CA LEU A 56 -10.65 15.14 -4.60
C LEU A 56 -12.14 15.38 -4.91
N ARG A 57 -12.77 16.39 -4.29
CA ARG A 57 -14.17 16.74 -4.57
C ARG A 57 -14.35 17.19 -6.01
N ASP A 58 -15.38 16.66 -6.68
CA ASP A 58 -15.79 17.15 -8.00
C ASP A 58 -16.53 18.48 -7.82
N ARG A 59 -16.02 19.57 -8.40
CA ARG A 59 -16.66 20.89 -8.38
C ARG A 59 -17.43 21.21 -9.67
N ARG A 60 -17.63 20.22 -10.56
CA ARG A 60 -18.36 20.42 -11.81
C ARG A 60 -19.87 20.38 -11.59
N GLY A 61 -20.44 21.57 -11.33
CA GLY A 61 -21.86 21.86 -11.48
C GLY A 61 -22.75 21.32 -10.36
N LYS A 62 -23.22 22.24 -9.50
CA LYS A 62 -24.05 22.07 -8.30
C LYS A 62 -23.27 21.67 -7.06
N ASP A 63 -22.73 22.68 -6.39
CA ASP A 63 -22.43 22.59 -4.96
C ASP A 63 -23.71 22.17 -4.22
N LYS A 64 -23.64 21.07 -3.47
CA LYS A 64 -24.53 20.89 -2.33
C LYS A 64 -24.10 21.93 -1.27
N PRO A 65 -25.04 22.53 -0.53
CA PRO A 65 -24.67 23.42 0.56
C PRO A 65 -23.73 22.69 1.53
N GLU A 66 -22.68 23.39 1.96
CA GLU A 66 -21.64 22.96 2.89
C GLU A 66 -22.17 22.74 4.32
N SER A 67 -23.30 22.05 4.50
CA SER A 67 -24.04 21.99 5.77
C SER A 67 -24.26 20.60 6.36
N GLU A 68 -23.58 19.54 5.90
CA GLU A 68 -23.67 18.20 6.51
C GLU A 68 -22.32 17.47 6.60
N LEU A 69 -21.22 18.22 6.68
CA LEU A 69 -19.89 17.65 6.91
C LEU A 69 -19.32 18.31 8.13
N THR A 70 -19.38 17.59 9.24
CA THR A 70 -18.83 18.08 10.49
C THR A 70 -17.30 18.07 10.37
N GLU A 71 -16.62 18.97 11.08
CA GLU A 71 -15.15 18.95 11.20
C GLU A 71 -14.65 17.54 11.57
N MET A 72 -15.46 16.78 12.32
CA MET A 72 -15.19 15.39 12.67
C MET A 72 -15.11 14.45 11.45
N ASP A 73 -15.96 14.62 10.43
CA ASP A 73 -15.94 13.78 9.22
C ASP A 73 -14.71 14.08 8.35
N ARG A 74 -14.33 15.36 8.27
CA ARG A 74 -13.08 15.78 7.63
C ARG A 74 -11.87 15.17 8.34
N LEU A 75 -11.81 15.31 9.66
CA LEU A 75 -10.74 14.75 10.48
C LEU A 75 -10.65 13.23 10.35
N LYS A 76 -11.77 12.51 10.33
CA LYS A 76 -11.78 11.05 10.11
C LYS A 76 -11.15 10.65 8.77
N ARG A 77 -11.46 11.37 7.69
CA ARG A 77 -10.89 11.10 6.36
C ARG A 77 -9.40 11.38 6.31
N GLU A 78 -8.98 12.50 6.88
CA GLU A 78 -7.56 12.86 6.96
C GLU A 78 -6.80 11.83 7.79
N ASN A 79 -7.33 11.44 8.95
CA ASN A 79 -6.75 10.44 9.82
C ASN A 79 -6.60 9.09 9.08
N LYS A 80 -7.63 8.63 8.36
CA LYS A 80 -7.57 7.40 7.56
C LYS A 80 -6.41 7.39 6.55
N LEU A 81 -6.16 8.51 5.88
CA LEU A 81 -5.07 8.66 4.91
C LEU A 81 -3.69 8.84 5.58
N LEU A 82 -3.65 9.47 6.76
CA LEU A 82 -2.45 9.54 7.59
C LEU A 82 -2.06 8.14 8.11
N GLU A 83 -3.00 7.36 8.62
CA GLU A 83 -2.78 5.98 9.06
C GLU A 83 -2.23 5.11 7.94
N ALA A 84 -2.78 5.21 6.73
CA ALA A 84 -2.27 4.48 5.56
C ALA A 84 -0.80 4.82 5.24
N ARG A 85 -0.44 6.11 5.29
CA ARG A 85 0.95 6.57 5.07
C ARG A 85 1.88 6.12 6.18
N LEU A 86 1.46 6.28 7.44
CA LEU A 86 2.23 5.88 8.61
C LEU A 86 2.53 4.38 8.55
N HIS A 87 1.53 3.57 8.25
CA HIS A 87 1.70 2.12 8.11
C HIS A 87 2.74 1.73 7.05
N GLN A 88 2.68 2.37 5.87
CA GLN A 88 3.66 2.13 4.81
C GLN A 88 5.08 2.54 5.23
N GLN A 89 5.22 3.70 5.87
CA GLN A 89 6.51 4.18 6.38
C GLN A 89 7.08 3.27 7.48
N GLU A 90 6.24 2.79 8.39
CA GLU A 90 6.62 1.83 9.43
C GLU A 90 7.17 0.54 8.82
N MET A 91 6.52 0.01 7.79
CA MET A 91 6.97 -1.17 7.07
C MET A 91 8.33 -0.93 6.38
N GLU A 92 8.50 0.18 5.66
CA GLU A 92 9.76 0.54 5.00
C GLU A 92 10.93 0.65 6.00
N ILE A 93 10.70 1.35 7.12
CA ILE A 93 11.71 1.54 8.18
C ILE A 93 12.06 0.20 8.84
N ALA A 94 11.06 -0.61 9.18
CA ALA A 94 11.26 -1.92 9.79
C ALA A 94 12.06 -2.84 8.85
N PHE A 95 11.73 -2.83 7.56
CA PHE A 95 12.44 -3.59 6.54
C PHE A 95 13.90 -3.16 6.41
N ALA A 96 14.16 -1.87 6.28
CA ALA A 96 15.52 -1.33 6.18
C ALA A 96 16.38 -1.72 7.39
N LYS A 97 15.83 -1.59 8.61
CA LYS A 97 16.51 -1.99 9.85
C LYS A 97 16.81 -3.49 9.88
N LYS A 98 15.85 -4.34 9.53
CA LYS A 98 16.00 -5.80 9.56
C LYS A 98 16.99 -6.30 8.51
N ILE A 99 16.96 -5.73 7.29
CA ILE A 99 17.95 -6.04 6.25
C ILE A 99 19.36 -5.70 6.71
N SER A 100 19.57 -4.53 7.30
CA SER A 100 20.88 -4.12 7.81
C SER A 100 21.43 -5.13 8.81
N ARG A 101 20.61 -5.56 9.78
CA ARG A 101 20.97 -6.60 10.77
C ARG A 101 21.28 -7.94 10.10
N ASN A 102 20.46 -8.38 9.15
CA ASN A 102 20.67 -9.65 8.46
C ASN A 102 21.94 -9.64 7.59
N LYS A 103 22.35 -8.49 7.02
CA LYS A 103 23.61 -8.37 6.27
C LYS A 103 24.82 -8.55 7.18
N GLN A 104 24.78 -7.99 8.39
CA GLN A 104 25.86 -8.13 9.38
C GLN A 104 26.05 -9.57 9.86
N GLN A 105 25.00 -10.40 9.82
CA GLN A 105 25.01 -11.79 10.26
C GLN A 105 25.55 -12.79 9.21
N GLY A 106 25.95 -12.32 8.02
CA GLY A 106 26.54 -13.15 6.97
C GLY A 106 25.49 -13.93 6.16
N GLY A 107 25.14 -13.42 4.98
CA GLY A 107 24.31 -14.11 3.99
C GLY A 107 23.56 -13.16 3.05
N GLU A 108 24.05 -12.99 1.81
CA GLU A 108 23.39 -12.13 0.82
C GLU A 108 22.21 -12.83 0.12
N LYS A 109 22.32 -14.14 -0.11
CA LYS A 109 21.30 -14.91 -0.84
C LYS A 109 20.05 -15.07 0.00
N GLY A 110 18.92 -14.59 -0.52
CA GLY A 110 17.63 -14.78 0.12
C GLY A 110 17.35 -13.80 1.27
N ILE A 111 18.19 -12.77 1.46
CA ILE A 111 18.06 -11.85 2.61
C ILE A 111 16.71 -11.14 2.64
N ARG A 112 16.19 -10.73 1.47
CA ARG A 112 14.87 -10.09 1.35
C ARG A 112 13.76 -11.07 1.75
N GLN A 113 13.86 -12.33 1.32
CA GLN A 113 12.88 -13.36 1.66
C GLN A 113 12.93 -13.74 3.15
N LYS A 114 14.13 -13.86 3.74
CA LYS A 114 14.31 -14.04 5.18
C LYS A 114 13.65 -12.89 5.95
N THR A 115 13.92 -11.64 5.57
CA THR A 115 13.33 -10.46 6.21
C THR A 115 11.81 -10.40 6.07
N ILE A 116 11.23 -10.74 4.91
CA ILE A 116 9.78 -10.83 4.73
C ILE A 116 9.17 -11.81 5.74
N ARG A 117 9.75 -12.99 5.92
CA ARG A 117 9.25 -13.97 6.89
C ARG A 117 9.33 -13.45 8.32
N GLU A 118 10.49 -12.91 8.71
CA GLU A 118 10.70 -12.42 10.08
C GLU A 118 9.78 -11.25 10.44
N LEU A 119 9.53 -10.32 9.51
CA LEU A 119 8.62 -9.21 9.75
C LEU A 119 7.15 -9.66 9.80
N ASN A 120 6.78 -10.67 9.01
CA ASN A 120 5.45 -11.28 9.10
C ASN A 120 5.23 -11.93 10.47
N GLU A 121 6.23 -12.65 10.98
CA GLU A 121 6.18 -13.28 12.32
C GLU A 121 6.17 -12.25 13.46
N GLU A 122 6.94 -11.16 13.33
CA GLU A 122 7.11 -10.14 14.37
C GLU A 122 5.93 -9.14 14.44
N TYR A 123 5.43 -8.69 13.30
CA TYR A 123 4.42 -7.62 13.22
C TYR A 123 3.04 -8.11 12.77
N GLY A 124 2.93 -9.33 12.24
CA GLY A 124 1.67 -9.86 11.71
C GLY A 124 1.25 -9.30 10.35
N TRP A 125 2.05 -8.40 9.74
CA TRP A 125 1.77 -7.84 8.41
C TRP A 125 1.71 -8.91 7.34
N SER A 126 0.83 -8.75 6.35
CA SER A 126 0.65 -9.81 5.36
C SER A 126 1.90 -9.96 4.49
N ILE A 127 2.20 -11.21 4.08
CA ILE A 127 3.30 -11.49 3.15
C ILE A 127 3.13 -10.70 1.84
N SER A 128 1.89 -10.45 1.42
CA SER A 128 1.60 -9.68 0.20
C SER A 128 2.04 -8.22 0.33
N GLU A 129 1.74 -7.57 1.46
CA GLU A 129 2.17 -6.19 1.76
C GLU A 129 3.69 -6.10 1.82
N LEU A 130 4.32 -6.97 2.61
CA LEU A 130 5.79 -7.02 2.76
C LEU A 130 6.52 -7.27 1.43
N CYS A 131 5.94 -8.11 0.57
CA CYS A 131 6.49 -8.38 -0.76
C CYS A 131 6.45 -7.14 -1.67
N ARG A 132 5.36 -6.36 -1.62
CA ARG A 132 5.21 -5.12 -2.40
C ARG A 132 6.26 -4.10 -2.00
N THR A 133 6.46 -3.86 -0.71
CA THR A 133 7.43 -2.89 -0.16
C THR A 133 8.86 -3.06 -0.71
N VAL A 134 9.25 -4.27 -1.13
CA VAL A 134 10.60 -4.55 -1.63
C VAL A 134 10.67 -5.05 -3.07
N GLY A 135 9.58 -4.88 -3.82
CA GLY A 135 9.49 -5.22 -5.23
C GLY A 135 9.69 -6.71 -5.51
N ILE A 136 9.23 -7.58 -4.61
CA ILE A 136 9.26 -9.04 -4.79
C ILE A 136 7.84 -9.53 -5.06
N THR A 137 7.67 -10.46 -5.98
CA THR A 137 6.35 -11.09 -6.17
C THR A 137 6.08 -12.07 -5.04
N ARG A 138 4.83 -12.08 -4.55
CA ARG A 138 4.35 -13.04 -3.53
C ARG A 138 4.71 -14.48 -3.89
N ASP A 139 4.56 -14.84 -5.17
CA ASP A 139 4.87 -16.18 -5.68
C ASP A 139 6.36 -16.51 -5.60
N ALA A 140 7.25 -15.54 -5.88
CA ALA A 140 8.69 -15.74 -5.74
C ALA A 140 9.08 -16.01 -4.28
N HIS A 141 8.45 -15.32 -3.33
CA HIS A 141 8.64 -15.57 -1.91
C HIS A 141 8.18 -16.98 -1.50
N TYR A 142 6.96 -17.39 -1.89
CA TYR A 142 6.48 -18.74 -1.59
C TYR A 142 7.31 -19.85 -2.25
N LYS A 143 7.79 -19.65 -3.48
CA LYS A 143 8.72 -20.59 -4.12
C LYS A 143 10.04 -20.71 -3.34
N TRP A 144 10.54 -19.61 -2.78
CA TRP A 144 11.74 -19.62 -1.94
C TRP A 144 11.50 -20.38 -0.62
N LEU A 145 10.36 -20.16 0.04
CA LEU A 145 9.99 -20.91 1.26
C LEU A 145 9.95 -22.42 1.00
N LYS A 146 9.34 -22.86 -0.11
CA LYS A 146 9.26 -24.28 -0.52
C LYS A 146 10.65 -24.90 -0.77
N ARG A 147 11.58 -24.15 -1.37
CA ARG A 147 12.95 -24.62 -1.60
C ARG A 147 13.73 -24.78 -0.29
N GLY A 148 13.50 -23.92 0.69
CA GLY A 148 14.10 -24.01 2.03
C GLY A 148 13.57 -25.20 2.84
N THR A 149 12.27 -25.47 2.78
CA THR A 149 11.66 -26.64 3.44
C THR A 149 12.13 -27.97 2.84
N SER A 150 12.33 -28.03 1.52
CA SER A 150 12.86 -29.22 0.85
C SER A 150 14.30 -29.56 1.23
N LYS A 151 15.15 -28.56 1.57
CA LYS A 151 16.51 -28.82 2.06
C LYS A 151 16.52 -29.35 3.50
N HIS A 152 15.65 -28.83 4.36
CA HIS A 152 15.60 -29.28 5.76
C HIS A 152 15.03 -30.71 5.92
N GLN A 153 14.24 -31.20 4.95
CA GLN A 153 13.78 -32.59 4.92
C GLN A 153 14.82 -33.60 4.39
N LEU A 154 15.84 -33.16 3.66
CA LEU A 154 16.92 -34.03 3.15
C LEU A 154 18.09 -34.20 4.13
N GLU A 155 18.15 -33.41 5.20
CA GLU A 155 19.19 -33.51 6.25
C GLU A 155 18.72 -34.33 7.48
N LYS A 156 17.56 -34.99 7.40
CA LYS A 156 16.99 -35.82 8.49
C LYS A 156 16.91 -37.32 8.16
N HIS A 157 17.60 -37.79 7.12
CA HIS A 157 17.68 -39.20 6.77
C HIS A 157 19.13 -39.67 6.61
#